data_AF-A0A7S3V999-F1
#
_entry.id   AF-A0A7S3V999-F1
#
_cell.length_a   1.000
_cell.length_b   1.000
_cell.length_c   1.000
_cell.angle_alpha   90.00
_cell.angle_beta   90.00
_cell.angle_gamma   90.00
#
_symmetry.space_group_name_H-M   'P 1'
#
loop_
_entity.id
_entity.type
_entity.pdbx_description
1 polymer ?
#
loop_
_entity_poly.entity_id
_entity_poly.type
_entity_poly.pdbx_seq_one_letter_code
_entity_poly.pdbx_strand_id
1 'polypeptide(L)'
;MDDQSGAFFQPMDDAPAAEEPIILGAPMDDFAGGGDYLGEIDAAPPAVFIPEEPQAFAAPVIVAPGVEEVDDEDDYEEPVAASEPSPMAVWNDSWQVTLKERKDEENAQKGSSVEAAESELSKFAAQRDAKREARMQTNRADEQDKLEAIDADLENDNSWQRVVKMVELNQDAAEGSLDCTRMKDVLILLKNDGDRAAILA
;
A
#
# COMPACT_ATOMS: atom_id res chain seq x y z
N MET A 1 -53.41 -11.86 -38.77
CA MET A 1 -52.60 -11.19 -39.81
C MET A 1 -52.27 -9.80 -39.28
N ASP A 2 -51.68 -9.72 -38.10
CA ASP A 2 -50.27 -9.98 -37.76
C ASP A 2 -49.42 -8.77 -38.14
N ASP A 3 -49.52 -7.74 -37.30
CA ASP A 3 -48.65 -6.58 -37.32
C ASP A 3 -47.42 -6.92 -36.46
N GLN A 4 -46.39 -7.41 -37.13
CA GLN A 4 -45.13 -7.83 -36.53
C GLN A 4 -44.02 -6.98 -37.14
N SER A 5 -43.84 -5.77 -36.63
CA SER A 5 -42.57 -5.04 -36.78
C SER A 5 -42.43 -3.98 -35.66
N GLY A 6 -41.35 -4.07 -34.88
CA GLY A 6 -40.88 -2.92 -34.10
C GLY A 6 -40.58 -3.10 -32.61
N ALA A 7 -40.62 -4.31 -32.03
CA ALA A 7 -40.32 -4.51 -30.60
C ALA A 7 -38.83 -4.81 -30.29
N PHE A 8 -37.88 -4.11 -30.92
CA PHE A 8 -36.45 -4.26 -30.57
C PHE A 8 -35.70 -2.95 -30.31
N PHE A 9 -36.28 -1.78 -30.63
CA PHE A 9 -35.70 -0.49 -30.27
C PHE A 9 -36.82 0.47 -29.85
N GLN A 10 -37.13 0.48 -28.55
CA GLN A 10 -37.65 1.67 -27.91
C GLN A 10 -36.53 2.21 -27.01
N PRO A 11 -36.11 3.49 -27.13
CA PRO A 11 -35.26 4.12 -26.15
C PRO A 11 -36.05 4.22 -24.85
N MET A 12 -35.54 3.60 -23.80
CA MET A 12 -36.09 3.72 -22.47
C MET A 12 -35.87 5.17 -22.04
N ASP A 13 -36.95 5.94 -22.13
CA ASP A 13 -37.11 7.26 -21.54
C ASP A 13 -37.07 7.06 -20.02
N ASP A 14 -35.86 7.07 -19.44
CA ASP A 14 -35.66 6.90 -18.00
C ASP A 14 -35.43 8.27 -17.38
N ALA A 15 -36.45 8.67 -16.61
CA ALA A 15 -36.44 9.80 -15.70
C ALA A 15 -35.21 9.73 -14.77
N PRO A 16 -34.74 10.85 -14.20
CA PRO A 16 -33.48 10.89 -13.48
C PRO A 16 -33.60 10.09 -12.17
N ALA A 17 -33.26 8.81 -12.21
CA ALA A 17 -32.76 8.10 -11.06
C ALA A 17 -31.43 8.75 -10.71
N ALA A 18 -31.50 9.69 -9.77
CA ALA A 18 -30.34 10.22 -9.09
C ALA A 18 -29.49 9.03 -8.62
N GLU A 19 -28.34 8.86 -9.25
CA GLU A 19 -27.31 7.97 -8.77
C GLU A 19 -26.91 8.46 -7.38
N GLU A 20 -27.46 7.83 -6.35
CA GLU A 20 -26.92 7.96 -5.01
C GLU A 20 -25.48 7.42 -5.07
N PRO A 21 -24.47 8.21 -4.72
CA PRO A 21 -23.10 7.73 -4.67
C PRO A 21 -23.05 6.59 -3.67
N ILE A 22 -22.46 5.46 -4.09
CA ILE A 22 -22.05 4.40 -3.15
C ILE A 22 -21.09 5.08 -2.17
N ILE A 23 -21.59 5.39 -0.97
CA ILE A 23 -20.83 5.99 0.13
C ILE A 23 -19.85 4.93 0.63
N LEU A 24 -18.69 4.82 -0.03
CA LEU A 24 -17.52 4.19 0.56
C LEU A 24 -16.88 5.20 1.51
N GLY A 25 -17.44 5.31 2.71
CA GLY A 25 -16.86 6.00 3.87
C GLY A 25 -16.79 7.53 3.76
N ALA A 26 -17.56 8.22 4.60
CA ALA A 26 -17.29 9.62 4.91
C ALA A 26 -15.84 9.82 5.42
N PRO A 27 -15.24 11.01 5.27
CA PRO A 27 -14.03 11.35 6.00
C PRO A 27 -14.38 11.40 7.50
N MET A 28 -14.07 10.33 8.23
CA MET A 28 -13.94 10.43 9.68
C MET A 28 -12.67 11.22 9.98
N ASP A 29 -12.86 12.50 10.28
CA ASP A 29 -12.20 13.08 11.43
C ASP A 29 -12.46 12.18 12.66
N ASP A 30 -11.47 12.08 13.55
CA ASP A 30 -11.46 11.32 14.81
C ASP A 30 -10.95 9.85 14.78
N PHE A 31 -9.74 9.61 14.25
CA PHE A 31 -8.90 8.50 14.76
C PHE A 31 -8.15 8.95 16.03
N ALA A 32 -8.94 9.24 17.07
CA ALA A 32 -8.47 9.41 18.43
C ALA A 32 -9.03 8.27 19.29
N GLY A 33 -8.16 7.33 19.65
CA GLY A 33 -8.40 6.41 20.76
C GLY A 33 -9.08 5.09 20.39
N GLY A 34 -8.35 4.00 20.62
CA GLY A 34 -8.91 2.64 20.59
C GLY A 34 -7.93 1.69 19.93
N GLY A 35 -7.12 1.00 20.75
CA GLY A 35 -6.04 0.15 20.28
C GLY A 35 -6.51 -0.99 19.38
N ASP A 36 -6.16 -0.91 18.11
CA ASP A 36 -6.02 -2.08 17.25
C ASP A 36 -4.56 -2.53 17.29
N TYR A 37 -4.35 -3.57 18.09
CA TYR A 37 -3.18 -4.40 18.11
C TYR A 37 -3.07 -5.13 16.76
N LEU A 38 -2.59 -4.45 15.72
CA LEU A 38 -2.11 -5.08 14.49
C LEU A 38 -0.66 -5.57 14.71
N GLY A 39 -0.50 -6.40 15.74
CA GLY A 39 0.75 -7.07 16.08
C GLY A 39 0.90 -8.36 15.29
N GLU A 40 2.10 -8.55 14.75
CA GLU A 40 2.66 -9.82 14.25
C GLU A 40 2.02 -10.43 12.99
N ILE A 41 2.43 -9.90 11.84
CA ILE A 41 2.63 -10.73 10.64
C ILE A 41 4.09 -10.58 10.22
N ASP A 42 5.00 -11.01 11.08
CA ASP A 42 6.39 -11.26 10.68
C ASP A 42 6.90 -12.54 11.35
N ALA A 43 6.42 -13.66 10.82
CA ALA A 43 7.06 -14.96 10.92
C ALA A 43 6.47 -15.84 9.80
N ALA A 44 6.93 -15.64 8.56
CA ALA A 44 6.79 -16.70 7.57
C ALA A 44 7.44 -17.97 8.18
N PRO A 45 6.73 -19.11 8.29
CA PRO A 45 7.33 -20.32 8.81
C PRO A 45 8.54 -20.70 7.94
N PRO A 46 9.63 -21.24 8.53
CA PRO A 46 10.78 -21.64 7.75
C PRO A 46 10.32 -22.59 6.64
N ALA A 47 10.68 -22.27 5.39
CA ALA A 47 10.38 -23.10 4.24
C ALA A 47 10.84 -24.54 4.53
N VAL A 48 9.89 -25.43 4.75
CA VAL A 48 10.17 -26.86 4.83
C VAL A 48 10.61 -27.27 3.44
N PHE A 49 11.90 -27.52 3.30
CA PHE A 49 12.48 -28.10 2.10
C PHE A 49 11.91 -29.51 1.95
N ILE A 50 10.86 -29.64 1.15
CA ILE A 50 10.37 -30.93 0.67
C ILE A 50 11.40 -31.39 -0.36
N PRO A 51 12.12 -32.51 -0.15
CA PRO A 51 12.94 -33.06 -1.21
C PRO A 51 12.00 -33.43 -2.38
N GLU A 52 12.16 -32.70 -3.48
CA GLU A 52 11.52 -32.99 -4.76
C GLU A 52 12.09 -34.32 -5.27
N GLU A 53 11.36 -35.41 -5.02
CA GLU A 53 11.58 -36.64 -5.78
C GLU A 53 11.28 -36.34 -7.25
N PRO A 54 12.14 -36.76 -8.20
CA PRO A 54 11.85 -36.59 -9.61
C PRO A 54 10.66 -37.48 -9.97
N GLN A 55 9.46 -36.90 -9.98
CA GLN A 55 8.29 -37.53 -10.57
C GLN A 55 8.53 -37.60 -12.07
N ALA A 56 9.03 -38.75 -12.52
CA ALA A 56 9.01 -39.14 -13.91
C ALA A 56 7.54 -39.25 -14.36
N PHE A 57 6.97 -38.13 -14.80
CA PHE A 57 5.75 -38.12 -15.60
C PHE A 57 6.08 -38.72 -16.97
N ALA A 58 6.18 -40.04 -17.01
CA ALA A 58 6.08 -40.81 -18.23
C ALA A 58 4.61 -40.73 -18.69
N ALA A 59 4.26 -39.66 -19.41
CA ALA A 59 3.07 -39.68 -20.23
C ALA A 59 3.22 -40.85 -21.23
N PRO A 60 2.23 -41.74 -21.36
CA PRO A 60 2.30 -42.76 -22.40
C PRO A 60 2.29 -42.03 -23.75
N VAL A 61 3.41 -42.11 -24.47
CA VAL A 61 3.46 -41.73 -25.88
C VAL A 61 2.53 -42.70 -26.60
N ILE A 62 1.32 -42.23 -26.91
CA ILE A 62 0.44 -42.91 -27.86
C ILE A 62 1.10 -42.70 -29.23
N VAL A 63 1.99 -43.62 -29.60
CA VAL A 63 2.45 -43.75 -30.99
C VAL A 63 1.24 -44.25 -31.77
N ALA A 64 0.62 -43.35 -32.53
CA ALA A 64 -0.37 -43.76 -33.53
C ALA A 64 0.32 -44.73 -34.50
N PRO A 65 -0.20 -45.94 -34.74
CA PRO A 65 0.38 -46.86 -35.70
C PRO A 65 0.01 -46.34 -37.09
N GLY A 66 0.98 -45.78 -37.82
CA GLY A 66 0.80 -45.46 -39.24
C GLY A 66 1.35 -44.11 -39.72
N VAL A 67 2.44 -43.60 -39.15
CA VAL A 67 3.29 -42.66 -39.91
C VAL A 67 4.27 -43.54 -40.70
N GLU A 68 3.89 -43.87 -41.94
CA GLU A 68 4.84 -44.29 -42.95
C GLU A 68 5.90 -43.19 -43.04
N GLU A 69 7.16 -43.55 -42.81
CA GLU A 69 8.30 -42.74 -43.22
C GLU A 69 8.23 -42.66 -44.74
N VAL A 70 7.70 -41.54 -45.25
CA VAL A 70 7.85 -41.19 -46.65
C VAL A 70 9.33 -40.87 -46.80
N ASP A 71 10.04 -41.83 -47.41
CA ASP A 71 11.41 -41.69 -47.89
C ASP A 71 11.50 -40.38 -48.68
N ASP A 72 12.40 -39.49 -48.25
CA ASP A 72 12.68 -38.21 -48.90
C ASP A 72 13.25 -38.47 -50.30
N GLU A 73 12.36 -38.66 -51.27
CA GLU A 73 12.68 -38.85 -52.67
C GLU A 73 12.80 -37.47 -53.35
N ASP A 74 14.06 -37.07 -53.57
CA ASP A 74 14.54 -36.05 -54.50
C ASP A 74 13.80 -34.71 -54.52
N ASP A 75 14.22 -33.80 -53.64
CA ASP A 75 13.93 -32.36 -53.75
C ASP A 75 14.67 -31.78 -54.97
N TYR A 76 14.02 -31.86 -56.13
CA TYR A 76 14.44 -31.15 -57.34
C TYR A 76 14.32 -29.64 -57.08
N GLU A 77 15.43 -29.01 -56.71
CA GLU A 77 15.59 -27.55 -56.75
C GLU A 77 15.46 -27.06 -58.20
N GLU A 78 14.23 -26.87 -58.68
CA GLU A 78 14.00 -26.04 -59.86
C GLU A 78 14.47 -24.60 -59.54
N PRO A 79 15.33 -23.99 -60.38
CA PRO A 79 15.69 -22.61 -60.20
C PRO A 79 14.45 -21.74 -60.46
N VAL A 80 13.76 -21.36 -59.38
CA VAL A 80 12.67 -20.40 -59.42
C VAL A 80 13.22 -19.09 -59.97
N ALA A 81 12.98 -18.87 -61.26
CA ALA A 81 13.15 -17.57 -61.89
C ALA A 81 12.43 -16.55 -61.02
N ALA A 82 13.14 -15.46 -60.67
CA ALA A 82 12.62 -14.36 -59.88
C ALA A 82 11.38 -13.78 -60.56
N SER A 83 10.23 -14.35 -60.23
CA SER A 83 8.93 -13.82 -60.62
C SER A 83 8.64 -12.64 -59.72
N GLU A 84 8.09 -11.58 -60.31
CA GLU A 84 7.64 -10.42 -59.56
C GLU A 84 6.76 -10.88 -58.39
N PRO A 85 6.95 -10.33 -57.19
CA PRO A 85 6.26 -10.83 -56.00
C PRO A 85 4.76 -10.79 -56.24
N SER A 86 4.11 -11.94 -56.01
CA SER A 86 2.66 -12.03 -56.05
C SER A 86 2.05 -10.91 -55.18
N PRO A 87 0.92 -10.31 -55.58
CA PRO A 87 0.21 -9.33 -54.74
C PRO A 87 -0.03 -9.81 -53.30
N MET A 88 -0.19 -11.12 -53.11
CA MET A 88 -0.31 -11.74 -51.79
C MET A 88 1.00 -11.70 -50.98
N ALA A 89 2.16 -11.85 -51.64
CA ALA A 89 3.47 -11.77 -50.99
C ALA A 89 3.73 -10.34 -50.50
N VAL A 90 3.50 -9.33 -51.34
CA VAL A 90 3.63 -7.91 -50.95
C VAL A 90 2.68 -7.55 -49.81
N TRP A 91 1.44 -8.05 -49.86
CA TRP A 91 0.48 -7.85 -48.78
C TRP A 91 0.94 -8.51 -47.47
N ASN A 92 1.38 -9.77 -47.50
CA ASN A 92 1.85 -10.47 -46.31
C ASN A 92 3.09 -9.79 -45.71
N ASP A 93 4.04 -9.34 -46.53
CA ASP A 93 5.21 -8.60 -46.08
C ASP A 93 4.82 -7.29 -45.37
N SER A 94 3.91 -6.51 -45.98
CA SER A 94 3.40 -5.29 -45.34
C SER A 94 2.65 -5.58 -44.03
N TRP A 95 1.91 -6.68 -43.97
CA TRP A 95 1.17 -7.09 -42.78
C TRP A 95 2.12 -7.52 -41.65
N GLN A 96 3.16 -8.29 -41.97
CA GLN A 96 4.19 -8.69 -41.01
C GLN A 96 4.93 -7.48 -40.42
N VAL A 97 5.20 -6.45 -41.24
CA VAL A 97 5.77 -5.18 -40.75
C VAL A 97 4.81 -4.52 -39.75
N THR A 98 3.52 -4.39 -40.07
CA THR A 98 2.55 -3.76 -39.15
C THR A 98 2.36 -4.54 -37.85
N LEU A 99 2.39 -5.88 -37.90
CA LEU A 99 2.34 -6.73 -36.71
C LEU A 99 3.58 -6.55 -35.84
N LYS A 100 4.75 -6.45 -36.46
CA LYS A 100 6.00 -6.21 -35.75
C LYS A 100 6.01 -4.84 -35.07
N GLU A 101 5.61 -3.79 -35.77
CA GLU A 101 5.50 -2.44 -35.20
C GLU A 101 4.56 -2.41 -34.00
N ARG A 102 3.37 -3.03 -34.12
CA ARG A 102 2.42 -3.11 -33.00
C ARG A 102 2.97 -3.90 -31.82
N LYS A 103 3.69 -5.00 -32.08
CA LYS A 103 4.32 -5.81 -31.04
C LYS A 103 5.44 -5.05 -30.33
N ASP A 104 6.24 -4.31 -31.08
CA ASP A 104 7.34 -3.50 -30.55
C ASP A 104 6.79 -2.34 -29.69
N GLU A 105 5.69 -1.71 -30.12
CA GLU A 105 5.00 -0.67 -29.34
C GLU A 105 4.37 -1.21 -28.05
N GLU A 106 3.69 -2.35 -28.11
CA GLU A 106 3.16 -3.02 -26.92
C GLU A 106 4.28 -3.40 -25.94
N ASN A 107 5.39 -3.93 -26.45
CA ASN A 107 6.53 -4.32 -25.63
C ASN A 107 7.20 -3.09 -24.99
N ALA A 108 7.30 -1.97 -25.71
CA ALA A 108 7.80 -0.72 -25.17
C ALA A 108 6.89 -0.17 -24.05
N GLN A 109 5.57 -0.22 -24.23
CA GLN A 109 4.62 0.19 -23.19
C GLN A 109 4.71 -0.70 -21.94
N LYS A 110 4.85 -2.01 -22.11
CA LYS A 110 5.07 -2.95 -21.00
C LYS A 110 6.37 -2.64 -20.27
N GLY A 111 7.46 -2.41 -21.00
CA GLY A 111 8.76 -2.03 -20.42
C GLY A 111 8.66 -0.76 -19.58
N SER A 112 8.04 0.29 -20.13
CA SER A 112 7.80 1.56 -19.41
C SER A 112 6.94 1.37 -18.16
N SER A 113 5.90 0.53 -18.23
CA SER A 113 5.03 0.25 -17.08
C SER A 113 5.76 -0.47 -15.97
N VAL A 114 6.64 -1.43 -16.31
CA VAL A 114 7.46 -2.15 -15.32
C VAL A 114 8.48 -1.21 -14.69
N GLU A 115 9.17 -0.38 -15.48
CA GLU A 115 10.14 0.59 -14.95
C GLU A 115 9.47 1.63 -14.04
N ALA A 116 8.27 2.11 -14.41
CA ALA A 116 7.49 3.00 -13.57
C ALA A 116 7.10 2.33 -12.24
N ALA A 117 6.63 1.08 -12.28
CA ALA A 117 6.27 0.32 -11.09
C ALA A 117 7.48 0.06 -10.16
N GLU A 118 8.63 -0.29 -10.73
CA GLU A 118 9.87 -0.47 -9.97
C GLU A 118 10.33 0.86 -9.32
N SER A 119 10.24 1.97 -10.05
CA SER A 119 10.53 3.31 -9.52
C SER A 119 9.60 3.68 -8.36
N GLU A 120 8.29 3.41 -8.49
CA GLU A 120 7.31 3.68 -7.45
C GLU A 120 7.54 2.82 -6.21
N LEU A 121 7.86 1.54 -6.38
CA LEU A 121 8.19 0.64 -5.28
C LEU A 121 9.44 1.11 -4.53
N SER A 122 10.48 1.53 -5.26
CA SER A 122 11.70 2.10 -4.66
C SER A 122 11.39 3.40 -3.90
N LYS A 123 10.56 4.28 -4.45
CA LYS A 123 10.16 5.53 -3.78
C LYS A 123 9.37 5.24 -2.52
N PHE A 124 8.44 4.29 -2.56
CA PHE A 124 7.65 3.90 -1.40
C PHE A 124 8.52 3.34 -0.27
N ALA A 125 9.45 2.44 -0.59
CA ALA A 125 10.40 1.91 0.38
C ALA A 125 11.24 3.04 1.01
N ALA A 126 11.79 3.93 0.19
CA ALA A 126 12.58 5.07 0.67
C ALA A 126 11.76 6.02 1.57
N GLN A 127 10.52 6.34 1.20
CA GLN A 127 9.62 7.17 2.02
C GLN A 127 9.29 6.52 3.35
N ARG A 128 9.03 5.20 3.34
CA ARG A 128 8.72 4.44 4.56
C ARG A 128 9.92 4.44 5.50
N ASP A 129 11.11 4.21 4.98
CA ASP A 129 12.34 4.20 5.78
C ASP A 129 12.67 5.59 6.31
N ALA A 130 12.49 6.64 5.49
CA ALA A 130 12.63 8.03 5.94
C ALA A 130 11.63 8.40 7.05
N LYS A 131 10.38 7.98 6.92
CA LYS A 131 9.34 8.20 7.96
C LYS A 131 9.67 7.45 9.25
N ARG A 132 10.20 6.23 9.13
CA ARG A 132 10.64 5.45 10.28
C ARG A 132 11.82 6.12 10.97
N GLU A 133 12.83 6.54 10.22
CA GLU A 133 14.00 7.24 10.76
C GLU A 133 13.61 8.55 11.42
N ALA A 134 12.76 9.36 10.78
CA ALA A 134 12.25 10.61 11.37
C ALA A 134 11.52 10.35 12.70
N ARG A 135 10.65 9.32 12.76
CA ARG A 135 9.99 8.94 14.02
C ARG A 135 11.00 8.50 15.09
N MET A 136 12.00 7.71 14.72
CA MET A 136 13.04 7.29 15.68
C MET A 136 13.86 8.49 16.17
N GLN A 137 14.14 9.48 15.31
CA GLN A 137 14.84 10.70 15.70
C GLN A 137 13.99 11.57 16.62
N THR A 138 12.73 11.81 16.28
CA THR A 138 11.79 12.54 17.13
C THR A 138 11.64 11.86 18.49
N ASN A 139 11.43 10.54 18.53
CA ASN A 139 11.31 9.83 19.81
C ASN A 139 12.58 9.96 20.68
N ARG A 140 13.78 9.89 20.07
CA ARG A 140 15.04 10.11 20.82
C ARG A 140 15.18 11.54 21.31
N ALA A 141 14.77 12.52 20.51
CA ALA A 141 14.78 13.92 20.92
C ALA A 141 13.78 14.16 22.05
N ASP A 142 12.55 13.65 21.93
CA ASP A 142 11.51 13.76 22.96
C ASP A 142 11.93 13.06 24.27
N GLU A 143 12.61 11.91 24.17
CA GLU A 143 13.19 11.23 25.33
C GLU A 143 14.28 12.07 26.00
N GLN A 144 15.17 12.68 25.22
CA GLN A 144 16.21 13.57 25.72
C GLN A 144 15.61 14.82 26.38
N ASP A 145 14.67 15.49 25.72
CA ASP A 145 13.96 16.67 26.23
C ASP A 145 13.21 16.34 27.53
N LYS A 146 12.63 15.14 27.63
CA LYS A 146 11.97 14.69 28.86
C LYS A 146 12.96 14.45 29.99
N LEU A 147 14.13 13.88 29.72
CA LEU A 147 15.19 13.69 30.72
C LEU A 147 15.72 15.05 31.19
N GLU A 148 16.00 15.97 30.27
CA GLU A 148 16.45 17.33 30.60
C GLU A 148 15.39 18.09 31.40
N ALA A 149 14.11 17.93 31.08
CA ALA A 149 13.02 18.52 31.86
C ALA A 149 12.92 17.94 33.28
N ILE A 150 13.22 16.65 33.46
CA ILE A 150 13.28 16.01 34.79
C ILE A 150 14.48 16.54 35.57
N ASP A 151 15.66 16.62 34.95
CA ASP A 151 16.86 17.13 35.59
C ASP A 151 16.70 18.60 35.99
N ALA A 152 16.11 19.43 35.13
CA ALA A 152 15.79 20.82 35.45
C ALA A 152 14.76 20.96 36.60
N ASP A 153 13.77 20.06 36.67
CA ASP A 153 12.84 20.01 37.81
C ASP A 153 13.52 19.48 39.09
N LEU A 154 14.56 18.67 38.97
CA LEU A 154 15.36 18.15 40.10
C LEU A 154 16.27 19.24 40.70
N GLU A 155 16.87 20.06 39.85
CA GLU A 155 17.75 21.19 40.23
C GLU A 155 16.99 22.38 40.85
N ASN A 156 15.67 22.44 40.69
CA ASN A 156 14.87 23.52 41.25
C ASN A 156 14.81 23.46 42.79
N ASP A 157 15.19 24.56 43.44
CA ASP A 157 15.20 24.69 44.91
C ASP A 157 13.81 24.57 45.56
N ASN A 158 12.72 24.87 44.83
CA ASN A 158 11.35 24.74 45.33
C ASN A 158 10.72 23.40 44.91
N SER A 159 10.72 22.44 45.83
CA SER A 159 10.11 21.11 45.66
C SER A 159 8.62 21.13 45.29
N TRP A 160 7.87 22.17 45.67
CA TRP A 160 6.44 22.29 45.34
C TRP A 160 6.18 22.63 43.87
N GLN A 161 7.15 23.23 43.16
CA GLN A 161 7.03 23.43 41.71
C GLN A 161 6.96 22.09 40.97
N ARG A 162 7.74 21.10 41.43
CA ARG A 162 7.71 19.72 40.93
C ARG A 162 6.39 19.03 41.24
N VAL A 163 5.89 19.17 42.48
CA VAL A 163 4.60 18.59 42.89
C VAL A 163 3.45 19.16 42.05
N VAL A 164 3.41 20.47 41.81
CA VAL A 164 2.36 21.09 40.99
C VAL A 164 2.44 20.63 39.53
N LYS A 165 3.62 20.39 38.98
CA LYS A 165 3.77 19.87 37.61
C LYS A 165 3.29 18.42 37.47
N MET A 166 3.38 17.62 38.53
CA MET A 166 2.90 16.22 38.55
C MET A 166 1.39 16.09 38.77
N VAL A 167 0.73 17.14 39.27
CA VAL A 167 -0.71 17.11 39.62
C VAL A 167 -1.52 17.89 38.59
N GLU A 168 -2.57 17.27 38.06
CA GLU A 168 -3.48 17.92 37.13
C GLU A 168 -4.44 18.87 37.86
N LEU A 169 -4.18 20.17 37.79
CA LEU A 169 -5.02 21.20 38.45
C LEU A 169 -6.27 21.59 37.64
N ASN A 170 -6.62 20.91 36.55
CA ASN A 170 -7.75 21.28 35.68
C ASN A 170 -8.94 20.30 35.76
N GLN A 171 -8.89 19.29 36.64
CA GLN A 171 -9.90 18.22 36.71
C GLN A 171 -11.27 18.61 37.32
N ASP A 172 -11.46 19.85 37.79
CA ASP A 172 -12.71 20.29 38.43
C ASP A 172 -13.92 20.36 37.48
N ALA A 173 -13.70 20.17 36.17
CA ALA A 173 -14.76 20.10 35.17
C ALA A 173 -15.23 18.66 34.89
N ALA A 174 -14.58 17.64 35.48
CA ALA A 174 -14.96 16.24 35.27
C ALA A 174 -16.23 15.89 36.08
N GLU A 175 -17.12 15.10 35.47
CA GLU A 175 -18.37 14.66 36.10
C GLU A 175 -18.07 13.81 37.34
N GLY A 176 -18.59 14.23 38.50
CA GLY A 176 -18.32 13.60 39.79
C GLY A 176 -17.04 14.09 40.51
N SER A 177 -16.37 15.12 40.00
CA SER A 177 -15.24 15.74 40.71
C SER A 177 -15.68 16.46 41.99
N LEU A 178 -14.84 16.39 43.02
CA LEU A 178 -15.01 17.16 44.25
C LEU A 178 -14.43 18.56 44.06
N ASP A 179 -14.99 19.57 44.72
CA ASP A 179 -14.46 20.93 44.68
C ASP A 179 -13.06 20.99 45.33
N CYS A 180 -12.03 21.09 44.49
CA CYS A 180 -10.64 21.18 44.90
C CYS A 180 -10.11 22.63 44.89
N THR A 181 -10.96 23.66 44.74
CA THR A 181 -10.54 25.07 44.62
C THR A 181 -9.60 25.50 45.75
N ARG A 182 -9.96 25.18 47.01
CA ARG A 182 -9.13 25.52 48.18
C ARG A 182 -7.77 24.81 48.18
N MET A 183 -7.71 23.59 47.68
CA MET A 183 -6.46 22.83 47.59
C MET A 183 -5.57 23.36 46.47
N LYS A 184 -6.17 23.77 45.33
CA LYS A 184 -5.46 24.46 44.24
C LYS A 184 -4.83 25.76 44.71
N ASP A 185 -5.56 26.57 45.47
CA ASP A 185 -5.04 27.83 46.02
C ASP A 185 -3.84 27.60 46.93
N VAL A 186 -3.87 26.57 47.78
CA VAL A 186 -2.75 26.20 48.65
C VAL A 186 -1.54 25.74 47.83
N LEU A 187 -1.75 24.91 46.80
CA LEU A 187 -0.68 24.44 45.91
C LEU A 187 -0.05 25.58 45.12
N ILE A 188 -0.85 26.54 44.64
CA ILE A 188 -0.37 27.73 43.93
C ILE A 188 0.42 28.65 44.87
N LEU A 189 -0.03 28.83 46.12
CA LEU A 189 0.68 29.61 47.13
C LEU A 189 2.07 29.02 47.38
N LEU A 190 2.17 27.69 47.62
CA LEU A 190 3.43 27.00 47.90
C LEU A 190 4.37 26.97 46.69
N LYS A 191 3.81 26.95 45.47
CA LYS A 191 4.60 27.08 44.22
C LYS A 191 5.29 28.44 44.11
N ASN A 192 4.62 29.52 44.55
CA ASN A 192 5.08 30.89 44.36
C ASN A 192 5.90 31.42 45.55
N ASP A 193 5.68 30.90 46.76
CA ASP A 193 6.33 31.36 47.99
C ASP A 193 7.32 30.31 48.51
N GLY A 194 8.59 30.45 48.12
CA GLY A 194 9.68 29.53 48.48
C GLY A 194 9.98 29.49 49.97
N ASP A 195 9.82 30.60 50.70
CA ASP A 195 10.09 30.67 52.13
C ASP A 195 9.05 29.86 52.92
N ARG A 196 7.78 29.97 52.54
CA ARG A 196 6.70 29.16 53.13
C ARG A 196 6.82 27.68 52.77
N ALA A 197 7.23 27.40 51.54
CA ALA A 197 7.52 26.04 51.08
C ALA A 197 8.65 25.39 51.91
N ALA A 198 9.73 26.13 52.19
CA ALA A 198 10.88 25.64 52.95
C ALA A 198 10.57 25.33 54.42
N ILE A 199 9.55 25.97 55.02
CA ILE A 199 9.11 25.68 56.38
C ILE A 199 8.42 24.31 56.50
N LEU A 200 7.84 23.82 55.39
CA LEU A 200 7.07 22.57 55.33
C LEU A 200 7.80 21.40 54.67
N ALA A 201 8.95 21.67 54.03
CA ALA A 201 9.82 20.68 53.38
C ALA A 201 10.73 19.97 54.39
#